data_AF-A0A7H9AVW2-F1
#
_entry.id   AF-A0A7H9AVW2-F1
#
_cell.length_a   1.000
_cell.length_b   1.000
_cell.length_c   1.000
_cell.angle_alpha   90.00
_cell.angle_beta   90.00
_cell.angle_gamma   90.00
#
_symmetry.space_group_name_H-M   'P 1'
#
loop_
_entity.id
_entity.type
_entity.pdbx_description
1 polymer ?
#
loop_
_entity_poly.entity_id
_entity_poly.type
_entity_poly.pdbx_seq_one_letter_code
_entity_poly.pdbx_strand_id
1 'polypeptide(L)'
;MSLRCLVNLQSVSVRRGFKRTQFSRYLNTKFGAIQKDHDKIELKELKVKTGKTPKTLQDPSRFLRRTSVLNVPNTSVSGNNALEQALASCLKVRPCTTITTAERYDLRECIKLLNSNDLQPTSLIPDEIITFRYQRDGKDGDIMILGQNASITCWGFDEAFVTQNILGLVEKARVNPLPREAFESEDMDYVEIENKDDFQRNQTELTKISNNAASLLTNSEASFLAGDLIVINSGDTKSRLLNKAAFSSGLARSTKLAVLEGSMESHIFNTRITTEKISRGVKLNLKESDALRSIGRLFLIRGKLNLYSELIETPDLYWSEPQLEKIFKQTSKYLDIGPRIAILNTKLDYSTDECRAIIGVLNERKSAFLEWIIIYLITLEIFFELYHFYERYWLVKKEIKKEI
;
A
#
# COMPACT_ATOMS: atom_id res chain seq x y z
N MET A 1 3.96 69.78 -23.38
CA MET A 1 4.66 69.77 -22.08
C MET A 1 4.39 68.42 -21.45
N SER A 2 5.23 67.39 -21.66
CA SER A 2 6.43 67.02 -20.84
C SER A 2 6.02 66.78 -19.36
N LEU A 3 6.19 65.63 -18.70
CA LEU A 3 7.26 64.62 -18.63
C LEU A 3 6.67 63.29 -18.09
N ARG A 4 6.90 62.11 -18.69
CA ARG A 4 7.87 61.07 -18.24
C ARG A 4 8.44 61.23 -16.82
N CYS A 5 8.12 60.30 -15.91
CA CYS A 5 9.08 59.88 -14.88
C CYS A 5 9.12 58.35 -14.77
N LEU A 6 10.31 57.85 -15.03
CA LEU A 6 10.78 56.47 -14.94
C LEU A 6 11.55 56.33 -13.61
N VAL A 7 11.51 55.11 -13.05
CA VAL A 7 12.64 54.39 -12.45
C VAL A 7 12.97 54.52 -10.95
N ASN A 8 13.15 53.32 -10.38
CA ASN A 8 13.93 52.89 -9.21
C ASN A 8 13.38 53.15 -7.80
N LEU A 9 13.19 52.06 -7.02
CA LEU A 9 14.22 51.62 -6.07
C LEU A 9 13.87 50.24 -5.43
N GLN A 10 14.82 49.33 -5.58
CA GLN A 10 15.31 48.34 -4.60
C GLN A 10 14.42 47.16 -4.12
N SER A 11 14.86 46.00 -4.60
CA SER A 11 14.94 44.70 -3.92
C SER A 11 15.07 44.76 -2.40
N VAL A 12 14.16 44.10 -1.68
CA VAL A 12 14.40 43.62 -0.32
C VAL A 12 14.19 42.11 -0.29
N SER A 13 15.32 41.41 -0.38
CA SER A 13 15.47 40.01 0.02
C SER A 13 15.25 39.92 1.53
N VAL A 14 14.18 39.26 1.98
CA VAL A 14 14.01 38.85 3.36
C VAL A 14 14.21 37.34 3.46
N ARG A 15 15.48 36.96 3.69
CA ARG A 15 15.80 35.68 4.35
C ARG A 15 15.26 35.73 5.77
N ARG A 16 14.29 34.87 6.10
CA ARG A 16 14.00 34.50 7.49
C ARG A 16 14.19 33.00 7.64
N GLY A 17 15.36 32.63 8.16
CA GLY A 17 15.61 31.30 8.71
C GLY A 17 14.76 31.11 9.96
N PHE A 18 13.88 30.12 9.93
CA PHE A 18 13.15 29.67 11.11
C PHE A 18 13.81 28.38 11.62
N LYS A 19 14.53 28.50 12.73
CA LYS A 19 15.12 27.38 13.47
C LYS A 19 13.99 26.51 14.04
N ARG A 20 13.76 25.33 13.46
CA ARG A 20 13.00 24.24 14.08
C ARG A 20 13.91 23.47 15.04
N THR A 21 14.06 23.99 16.25
CA THR A 21 14.62 23.25 17.37
C THR A 21 13.72 23.46 18.56
N GLN A 22 12.85 22.48 18.86
CA GLN A 22 12.40 22.08 20.21
C GLN A 22 11.17 21.15 20.27
N PHE A 23 10.66 20.63 19.15
CA PHE A 23 9.56 19.64 19.20
C PHE A 23 10.00 18.17 19.27
N SER A 24 11.30 17.89 19.37
CA SER A 24 11.86 16.53 19.43
C SER A 24 12.20 16.03 20.84
N ARG A 25 11.92 16.82 21.90
CA ARG A 25 12.25 16.44 23.30
C ARG A 25 11.06 16.01 24.15
N TYR A 26 9.83 16.06 23.64
CA TYR A 26 8.64 15.69 24.42
C TYR A 26 8.11 14.27 24.15
N LEU A 27 8.68 13.56 23.17
CA LEU A 27 8.29 12.18 22.83
C LEU A 27 9.18 11.10 23.46
N ASN A 28 10.39 11.43 23.94
CA ASN A 28 11.32 10.44 24.51
C ASN A 28 11.21 10.24 26.03
N THR A 29 10.47 11.09 26.75
CA THR A 29 10.39 11.01 28.22
C THR A 29 9.17 10.26 28.75
N LYS A 30 8.14 10.00 27.94
CA LYS A 30 6.94 9.23 28.36
C LYS A 30 6.84 7.80 27.83
N PHE A 31 7.67 7.41 26.86
CA PHE A 31 7.78 6.01 26.41
C PHE A 31 8.77 5.17 27.23
N GLY A 32 9.61 5.79 28.07
CA GLY A 32 10.58 5.07 28.93
C GLY A 32 10.04 4.58 30.28
N ALA A 33 8.80 4.91 30.65
CA ALA A 33 8.24 4.65 31.97
C ALA A 33 7.10 3.61 31.99
N ILE A 34 6.59 3.17 30.83
CA ILE A 34 5.47 2.21 30.75
C ILE A 34 5.95 0.81 30.31
N GLN A 35 7.19 0.68 29.83
CA GLN A 35 7.80 -0.59 29.44
C GLN A 35 8.48 -1.35 30.61
N LYS A 36 8.58 -0.76 31.80
CA LYS A 36 9.43 -1.29 32.89
C LYS A 36 8.79 -2.33 33.80
N ASP A 37 7.47 -2.56 33.70
CA ASP A 37 6.75 -3.43 34.65
C ASP A 37 6.28 -4.78 34.07
N HIS A 38 6.61 -5.11 32.81
CA HIS A 38 6.22 -6.40 32.22
C HIS A 38 7.37 -7.39 31.93
N ASP A 39 8.64 -7.02 32.13
CA ASP A 39 9.81 -7.86 31.80
C ASP A 39 10.46 -8.56 33.01
N LYS A 40 9.68 -8.89 34.05
CA LYS A 40 10.14 -9.73 35.18
C LYS A 40 9.37 -11.04 35.25
N ILE A 41 9.58 -11.95 34.27
CA ILE A 41 9.52 -13.40 34.47
C ILE A 41 10.49 -14.07 33.45
N GLU A 42 11.57 -14.62 34.01
CA GLU A 42 12.48 -15.68 33.55
C GLU A 42 12.99 -15.78 32.09
N LEU A 43 14.31 -15.57 31.93
CA LEU A 43 15.17 -16.33 31.01
C LEU A 43 16.40 -16.83 31.79
N LYS A 44 16.49 -18.14 32.00
CA LYS A 44 17.71 -18.83 32.41
C LYS A 44 18.52 -19.19 31.15
N GLU A 45 19.70 -18.58 31.07
CA GLU A 45 20.94 -18.93 30.40
C GLU A 45 20.94 -19.87 29.17
N LEU A 46 21.48 -19.35 28.05
CA LEU A 46 22.53 -20.02 27.28
C LEU A 46 23.38 -18.98 26.53
N LYS A 47 24.65 -18.87 26.93
CA LYS A 47 25.71 -18.05 26.31
C LYS A 47 26.18 -18.69 25.02
N VAL A 48 26.11 -17.98 23.89
CA VAL A 48 27.10 -18.09 22.79
C VAL A 48 27.33 -16.70 22.18
N LYS A 49 28.61 -16.31 22.09
CA LYS A 49 29.09 -15.06 21.46
C LYS A 49 29.11 -15.20 19.95
N THR A 50 28.64 -14.19 19.21
CA THR A 50 29.36 -13.49 18.12
C THR A 50 28.48 -12.39 17.54
N GLY A 51 29.08 -11.24 17.21
CA GLY A 51 28.38 -9.97 17.07
C GLY A 51 27.97 -9.56 15.65
N LYS A 52 26.96 -8.70 15.60
CA LYS A 52 26.82 -7.44 14.84
C LYS A 52 25.34 -7.03 14.90
N THR A 53 25.08 -5.77 15.23
CA THR A 53 23.74 -5.19 15.47
C THR A 53 22.96 -4.94 14.18
N PRO A 54 21.66 -5.29 14.09
CA PRO A 54 20.76 -4.64 13.15
C PRO A 54 20.03 -3.49 13.85
N LYS A 55 20.24 -2.27 13.37
CA LYS A 55 19.30 -1.16 13.59
C LYS A 55 18.28 -1.22 12.45
N THR A 56 17.00 -1.43 12.79
CA THR A 56 15.85 -0.58 12.46
C THR A 56 14.61 -1.26 13.05
N LEU A 57 14.03 -0.69 14.11
CA LEU A 57 12.72 -1.08 14.63
C LEU A 57 11.66 -0.58 13.62
N GLN A 58 11.03 -1.50 12.89
CA GLN A 58 9.68 -1.32 12.37
C GLN A 58 8.85 -2.52 12.81
N ASP A 59 7.59 -2.22 13.13
CA ASP A 59 6.57 -3.06 13.75
C ASP A 59 6.58 -4.54 13.28
N PRO A 60 6.84 -5.52 14.16
CA PRO A 60 6.92 -6.94 13.80
C PRO A 60 5.57 -7.53 13.34
N SER A 61 4.45 -6.83 13.60
CA SER A 61 3.11 -7.25 13.16
C SER A 61 2.89 -7.14 11.64
N ARG A 62 3.71 -6.34 10.94
CA ARG A 62 3.65 -6.15 9.48
C ARG A 62 4.26 -7.32 8.68
N PHE A 63 4.96 -8.22 9.37
CA PHE A 63 5.70 -9.35 8.81
C PHE A 63 5.07 -10.70 9.14
N LEU A 64 3.88 -10.75 9.74
CA LEU A 64 3.24 -12.00 10.18
C LEU A 64 2.71 -12.88 9.02
N ARG A 65 2.81 -12.43 7.76
CA ARG A 65 2.68 -13.28 6.55
C ARG A 65 4.01 -13.52 5.83
N ARG A 66 5.13 -12.98 6.31
CA ARG A 66 6.44 -13.17 5.66
C ARG A 66 7.11 -14.38 6.29
N THR A 67 7.37 -15.37 5.46
CA THR A 67 8.01 -16.65 5.76
C THR A 67 9.21 -16.47 6.69
N SER A 68 9.01 -16.79 7.97
CA SER A 68 10.12 -17.04 8.88
C SER A 68 10.74 -18.38 8.47
N VAL A 69 12.02 -18.35 8.09
CA VAL A 69 12.86 -19.55 8.10
C VAL A 69 12.85 -20.11 9.51
N LEU A 70 12.02 -21.12 9.75
CA LEU A 70 12.05 -21.94 10.95
C LEU A 70 12.17 -23.40 10.51
N ASN A 71 13.40 -23.89 10.60
CA ASN A 71 13.68 -25.31 10.70
C ASN A 71 13.17 -25.78 12.07
N VAL A 72 11.90 -26.18 12.15
CA VAL A 72 11.30 -26.85 13.32
C VAL A 72 10.48 -28.04 12.83
N PRO A 73 10.74 -29.27 13.32
CA PRO A 73 10.00 -30.44 12.89
C PRO A 73 8.62 -30.51 13.55
N ASN A 74 7.64 -30.91 12.74
CA ASN A 74 6.30 -31.40 13.09
C ASN A 74 5.35 -30.44 13.82
N THR A 75 4.38 -29.92 13.06
CA THR A 75 3.00 -29.78 13.54
C THR A 75 2.04 -29.90 12.35
N SER A 76 0.99 -30.69 12.56
CA SER A 76 0.11 -31.29 11.55
C SER A 76 -0.86 -30.30 10.89
N VAL A 77 -0.69 -30.03 9.59
CA VAL A 77 -1.76 -29.56 8.68
C VAL A 77 -1.53 -30.11 7.26
N SER A 78 -2.53 -30.86 6.77
CA SER A 78 -3.02 -31.09 5.39
C SER A 78 -2.03 -31.41 4.24
N GLY A 79 -2.37 -32.44 3.44
CA GLY A 79 -1.54 -33.12 2.43
C GLY A 79 -0.77 -32.31 1.36
N ASN A 80 -0.92 -30.99 1.28
CA ASN A 80 -0.14 -30.13 0.38
C ASN A 80 1.30 -29.92 0.88
N ASN A 81 1.52 -29.86 2.19
CA ASN A 81 2.87 -29.67 2.75
C ASN A 81 3.81 -30.86 2.48
N ALA A 82 3.26 -32.07 2.41
CA ALA A 82 4.03 -33.26 2.07
C ALA A 82 4.44 -33.26 0.59
N LEU A 83 3.60 -32.70 -0.29
CA LEU A 83 3.87 -32.54 -1.71
C LEU A 83 4.97 -31.48 -1.91
N GLU A 84 4.84 -30.35 -1.23
CA GLU A 84 5.81 -29.26 -1.23
C GLU A 84 7.19 -29.74 -0.75
N GLN A 85 7.26 -30.45 0.39
CA GLN A 85 8.52 -31.00 0.92
C GLN A 85 9.15 -32.04 -0.02
N ALA A 86 8.33 -32.86 -0.67
CA ALA A 86 8.82 -33.83 -1.66
C ALA A 86 9.38 -33.12 -2.91
N LEU A 87 8.72 -32.08 -3.40
CA LEU A 87 9.21 -31.30 -4.54
C LEU A 87 10.48 -30.51 -4.20
N ALA A 88 10.50 -29.85 -3.04
CA ALA A 88 11.64 -29.05 -2.58
C ALA A 88 12.90 -29.89 -2.32
N SER A 89 12.75 -31.17 -1.95
CA SER A 89 13.88 -32.08 -1.76
C SER A 89 14.44 -32.66 -3.06
N CYS A 90 13.60 -32.85 -4.07
CA CYS A 90 14.00 -33.42 -5.36
C CYS A 90 14.46 -32.38 -6.39
N LEU A 91 14.00 -31.13 -6.28
CA LEU A 91 14.18 -30.09 -7.30
C LEU A 91 14.87 -28.85 -6.73
N LYS A 92 15.57 -28.11 -7.60
CA LYS A 92 16.27 -26.88 -7.22
C LYS A 92 15.25 -25.75 -6.99
N VAL A 93 14.97 -25.47 -5.72
CA VAL A 93 14.16 -24.33 -5.30
C VAL A 93 14.90 -23.02 -5.54
N ARG A 94 14.19 -22.01 -6.05
CA ARG A 94 14.71 -20.65 -6.29
C ARG A 94 13.66 -19.63 -5.80
N PRO A 95 14.08 -18.44 -5.33
CA PRO A 95 13.14 -17.41 -4.88
C PRO A 95 12.52 -16.65 -6.05
N CYS A 96 11.27 -16.22 -5.89
CA CYS A 96 10.54 -15.32 -6.76
C CYS A 96 10.06 -14.13 -5.94
N THR A 97 10.68 -12.98 -6.15
CA THR A 97 10.36 -11.75 -5.43
C THR A 97 9.63 -10.76 -6.33
N THR A 98 8.48 -10.26 -5.89
CA THR A 98 7.74 -9.18 -6.54
C THR A 98 7.76 -7.93 -5.67
N ILE A 99 8.05 -6.76 -6.24
CA ILE A 99 8.07 -5.48 -5.50
C ILE A 99 7.29 -4.41 -6.26
N THR A 100 6.36 -3.72 -5.58
CA THR A 100 5.66 -2.55 -6.12
C THR A 100 6.33 -1.26 -5.68
N THR A 101 6.68 -0.38 -6.62
CA THR A 101 7.47 0.84 -6.32
C THR A 101 6.84 2.16 -6.74
N ALA A 102 5.74 2.11 -7.51
CA ALA A 102 5.08 3.30 -8.06
C ALA A 102 3.57 3.05 -8.24
N GLU A 103 2.85 4.03 -8.78
CA GLU A 103 1.48 3.80 -9.24
C GLU A 103 1.42 3.14 -10.60
N ARG A 104 2.34 3.47 -11.51
CA ARG A 104 2.48 2.87 -12.84
C ARG A 104 3.94 2.95 -13.31
N TYR A 105 4.36 2.03 -14.19
CA TYR A 105 5.58 2.20 -15.00
C TYR A 105 5.23 2.66 -16.42
N ASP A 106 6.02 3.58 -16.96
CA ASP A 106 6.05 3.83 -18.39
C ASP A 106 6.92 2.76 -19.07
N LEU A 107 6.27 1.77 -19.67
CA LEU A 107 6.93 0.65 -20.34
C LEU A 107 7.84 1.10 -21.49
N ARG A 108 7.49 2.17 -22.20
CA ARG A 108 8.32 2.68 -23.31
C ARG A 108 9.62 3.24 -22.79
N GLU A 109 9.55 3.96 -21.67
CA GLU A 109 10.75 4.49 -21.01
C GLU A 109 11.56 3.36 -20.35
N CYS A 110 10.91 2.34 -19.76
CA CYS A 110 11.59 1.14 -19.28
C CYS A 110 12.42 0.47 -20.38
N ILE A 111 11.86 0.28 -21.59
CA ILE A 111 12.59 -0.32 -22.72
C ILE A 111 13.84 0.49 -23.06
N LYS A 112 13.73 1.83 -23.14
CA LYS A 112 14.89 2.69 -23.41
C LYS A 112 15.97 2.58 -22.34
N LEU A 113 15.57 2.60 -21.06
CA LEU A 113 16.51 2.49 -19.94
C LEU A 113 17.20 1.14 -19.92
N LEU A 114 16.47 0.05 -20.15
CA LEU A 114 17.04 -1.29 -20.19
C LEU A 114 17.99 -1.48 -21.38
N ASN A 115 17.61 -1.00 -22.58
CA ASN A 115 18.48 -0.99 -23.75
C ASN A 115 19.77 -0.18 -23.50
N SER A 116 19.69 0.95 -22.80
CA SER A 116 20.87 1.75 -22.45
C SER A 116 21.82 1.06 -21.47
N ASN A 117 21.36 0.01 -20.79
CA ASN A 117 22.14 -0.81 -19.86
C ASN A 117 22.52 -2.16 -20.49
N ASP A 118 22.50 -2.31 -21.82
CA ASP A 118 22.81 -3.55 -22.54
C ASP A 118 21.93 -4.76 -22.16
N LEU A 119 20.71 -4.49 -21.66
CA LEU A 119 19.69 -5.51 -21.43
C LEU A 119 18.77 -5.52 -22.65
N GLN A 120 18.37 -6.71 -23.11
CA GLN A 120 17.46 -6.88 -24.25
C GLN A 120 16.02 -7.17 -23.77
N PRO A 121 15.20 -6.14 -23.47
CA PRO A 121 13.81 -6.32 -23.10
C PRO A 121 12.97 -6.80 -24.28
N THR A 122 12.16 -7.82 -24.02
CA THR A 122 11.13 -8.32 -24.93
C THR A 122 9.75 -7.97 -24.37
N SER A 123 8.88 -7.41 -25.21
CA SER A 123 7.48 -7.21 -24.86
C SER A 123 6.77 -8.55 -24.91
N LEU A 124 6.43 -9.12 -23.76
CA LEU A 124 5.74 -10.41 -23.68
C LEU A 124 4.24 -10.23 -23.89
N ILE A 125 3.67 -9.24 -23.20
CA ILE A 125 2.28 -8.82 -23.38
C ILE A 125 2.32 -7.33 -23.75
N PRO A 126 1.83 -6.94 -24.95
CA PRO A 126 1.86 -5.56 -25.40
C PRO A 126 1.23 -4.61 -24.36
N ASP A 127 1.92 -3.50 -24.08
CA ASP A 127 1.50 -2.46 -23.14
C ASP A 127 1.23 -2.90 -21.68
N GLU A 128 1.52 -4.15 -21.32
CA GLU A 128 1.32 -4.69 -19.96
C GLU A 128 2.61 -5.22 -19.33
N ILE A 129 3.30 -6.17 -19.99
CA ILE A 129 4.43 -6.91 -19.40
C ILE A 129 5.64 -6.91 -20.34
N ILE A 130 6.75 -6.38 -19.81
CA ILE A 130 8.08 -6.52 -20.41
C ILE A 130 8.84 -7.58 -19.63
N THR A 131 9.60 -8.42 -20.33
CA THR A 131 10.53 -9.37 -19.72
C THR A 131 11.94 -9.23 -20.29
N PHE A 132 12.95 -9.45 -19.46
CA PHE A 132 14.33 -9.56 -19.87
C PHE A 132 15.08 -10.54 -18.97
N ARG A 133 16.12 -11.18 -19.49
CA ARG A 133 16.98 -12.04 -18.69
C ARG A 133 18.11 -11.22 -18.08
N TYR A 134 18.29 -11.33 -16.78
CA TYR A 134 19.40 -10.72 -16.06
C TYR A 134 20.49 -11.76 -15.85
N GLN A 135 21.68 -11.53 -16.40
CA GLN A 135 22.86 -12.38 -16.25
C GLN A 135 24.06 -11.51 -15.89
N ARG A 136 24.22 -11.20 -14.60
CA ARG A 136 25.38 -10.47 -14.06
C ARG A 136 25.79 -11.09 -12.73
N ASP A 137 27.07 -10.98 -12.39
CA ASP A 137 27.64 -11.45 -11.12
C ASP A 137 27.41 -12.94 -10.84
N GLY A 138 27.38 -13.76 -11.89
CA GLY A 138 27.17 -15.21 -11.78
C GLY A 138 25.76 -15.62 -11.33
N LYS A 139 24.83 -14.67 -11.20
CA LYS A 139 23.41 -14.93 -10.98
C LYS A 139 22.63 -14.75 -12.27
N ASP A 140 21.73 -15.69 -12.54
CA ASP A 140 20.84 -15.64 -13.68
C ASP A 140 19.37 -15.74 -13.26
N GLY A 141 18.52 -14.98 -13.93
CA GLY A 141 17.09 -15.00 -13.65
C GLY A 141 16.28 -14.21 -14.67
N ASP A 142 14.99 -14.52 -14.73
CA ASP A 142 14.04 -13.83 -15.61
C ASP A 142 13.41 -12.68 -14.80
N ILE A 143 13.46 -11.46 -15.32
CA ILE A 143 12.84 -10.29 -14.70
C ILE A 143 11.65 -9.86 -15.54
N MET A 144 10.55 -9.53 -14.88
CA MET A 144 9.30 -9.08 -15.49
C MET A 144 8.90 -7.75 -14.88
N ILE A 145 8.61 -6.77 -15.73
CA ILE A 145 8.11 -5.46 -15.32
C ILE A 145 6.66 -5.37 -15.76
N LEU A 146 5.77 -5.20 -14.77
CA LEU A 146 4.34 -5.06 -14.97
C LEU A 146 3.98 -3.58 -14.93
N GLY A 147 3.59 -3.06 -16.08
CA GLY A 147 3.37 -1.63 -16.31
C GLY A 147 2.30 -1.05 -15.41
N GLN A 148 1.12 -1.67 -15.43
CA GLN A 148 -0.06 -1.11 -14.80
C GLN A 148 -0.06 -1.28 -13.27
N ASN A 149 0.36 -2.45 -12.76
CA ASN A 149 0.53 -2.67 -11.31
C ASN A 149 1.71 -1.87 -10.72
N ALA A 150 2.67 -1.48 -11.58
CA ALA A 150 3.94 -0.88 -11.21
C ALA A 150 4.81 -1.79 -10.34
N SER A 151 4.76 -3.09 -10.65
CA SER A 151 5.46 -4.14 -9.93
C SER A 151 6.58 -4.71 -10.79
N ILE A 152 7.67 -5.11 -10.16
CA ILE A 152 8.75 -5.86 -10.80
C ILE A 152 8.78 -7.23 -10.14
N THR A 153 8.60 -8.29 -10.93
CA THR A 153 8.74 -9.67 -10.49
C THR A 153 10.07 -10.23 -10.98
N CYS A 154 10.86 -10.74 -10.06
CA CYS A 154 12.21 -11.23 -10.29
C CYS A 154 12.26 -12.72 -9.96
N TRP A 155 12.41 -13.55 -11.00
CA TRP A 155 12.53 -15.00 -10.87
C TRP A 155 14.00 -15.38 -10.70
N GLY A 156 14.35 -15.91 -9.53
CA GLY A 156 15.70 -16.37 -9.18
C GLY A 156 16.48 -15.41 -8.28
N PHE A 157 15.84 -14.35 -7.78
CA PHE A 157 16.48 -13.33 -6.96
C PHE A 157 15.71 -13.08 -5.67
N ASP A 158 16.44 -12.82 -4.60
CA ASP A 158 15.95 -12.44 -3.28
C ASP A 158 15.67 -10.92 -3.19
N GLU A 159 14.78 -10.53 -2.28
CA GLU A 159 14.37 -9.13 -2.06
C GLU A 159 15.55 -8.17 -1.87
N ALA A 160 16.58 -8.59 -1.13
CA ALA A 160 17.76 -7.77 -0.88
C ALA A 160 18.52 -7.46 -2.18
N PHE A 161 18.70 -8.48 -3.04
CA PHE A 161 19.36 -8.30 -4.33
C PHE A 161 18.53 -7.44 -5.29
N VAL A 162 17.21 -7.68 -5.35
CA VAL A 162 16.31 -6.89 -6.21
C VAL A 162 16.36 -5.41 -5.82
N THR A 163 16.28 -5.12 -4.52
CA THR A 163 16.28 -3.76 -3.99
C THR A 163 17.57 -3.00 -4.30
N GLN A 164 18.72 -3.68 -4.23
CA GLN A 164 20.03 -3.06 -4.43
C GLN A 164 20.39 -2.89 -5.92
N ASN A 165 20.11 -3.90 -6.75
CA ASN A 165 20.68 -4.00 -8.10
C ASN A 165 19.65 -3.78 -9.21
N ILE A 166 18.38 -4.13 -8.99
CA ILE A 166 17.35 -4.13 -10.05
C ILE A 166 16.50 -2.86 -10.01
N LEU A 167 16.07 -2.41 -8.83
CA LEU A 167 15.16 -1.25 -8.73
C LEU A 167 15.75 0.03 -9.32
N GLY A 168 17.08 0.20 -9.25
CA GLY A 168 17.78 1.37 -9.81
C GLY A 168 17.70 1.45 -11.34
N LEU A 169 17.51 0.33 -12.03
CA LEU A 169 17.49 0.28 -13.50
C LEU A 169 16.26 0.98 -14.10
N VAL A 170 15.14 0.96 -13.37
CA VAL A 170 13.84 1.47 -13.85
C VAL A 170 13.34 2.66 -13.05
N GLU A 171 14.19 3.23 -12.18
CA GLU A 171 13.81 4.32 -11.27
C GLU A 171 13.22 5.52 -12.01
N LYS A 172 13.77 5.87 -13.18
CA LYS A 172 13.35 7.02 -14.00
C LYS A 172 12.04 6.79 -14.76
N ALA A 173 11.60 5.54 -14.93
CA ALA A 173 10.36 5.19 -15.65
C ALA A 173 9.13 5.11 -14.74
N ARG A 174 9.27 5.45 -13.44
CA ARG A 174 8.19 5.44 -12.46
C ARG A 174 7.25 6.63 -12.63
N VAL A 175 5.98 6.35 -12.88
CA VAL A 175 4.90 7.35 -12.89
C VAL A 175 4.26 7.39 -11.51
N ASN A 176 4.26 8.58 -10.89
CA ASN A 176 3.86 8.82 -9.51
C ASN A 176 4.56 7.84 -8.52
N PRO A 177 5.88 8.03 -8.29
CA PRO A 177 6.68 7.10 -7.50
C PRO A 177 6.23 7.07 -6.04
N LEU A 178 6.20 5.87 -5.46
CA LEU A 178 5.93 5.70 -4.04
C LEU A 178 7.18 6.06 -3.22
N PRO A 179 7.01 6.55 -1.97
CA PRO A 179 8.14 6.62 -1.04
C PRO A 179 8.63 5.22 -0.72
N ARG A 180 9.95 5.07 -0.46
CA ARG A 180 10.56 3.76 -0.19
C ARG A 180 9.92 3.01 0.99
N GLU A 181 9.38 3.73 1.96
CA GLU A 181 8.67 3.19 3.13
C GLU A 181 7.31 2.57 2.79
N ALA A 182 6.76 2.89 1.61
CA ALA A 182 5.51 2.36 1.10
C ALA A 182 5.74 1.33 -0.02
N PHE A 183 6.99 0.91 -0.26
CA PHE A 183 7.23 -0.25 -1.12
C PHE A 183 6.74 -1.49 -0.41
N GLU A 184 5.99 -2.30 -1.12
CA GLU A 184 5.50 -3.58 -0.63
C GLU A 184 6.03 -4.67 -1.55
N SER A 185 6.48 -5.75 -0.92
CA SER A 185 7.12 -6.89 -1.55
C SER A 185 6.37 -8.19 -1.20
N GLU A 186 6.41 -9.14 -2.12
CA GLU A 186 5.87 -10.48 -1.97
C GLU A 186 6.93 -11.47 -2.43
N ASP A 187 7.24 -12.46 -1.59
CA ASP A 187 8.24 -13.48 -1.86
C ASP A 187 7.56 -14.85 -1.88
N MET A 188 7.80 -15.61 -2.94
CA MET A 188 7.40 -17.01 -3.05
C MET A 188 8.57 -17.85 -3.54
N ASP A 189 8.53 -19.14 -3.28
CA ASP A 189 9.50 -20.06 -3.83
C ASP A 189 8.97 -20.68 -5.13
N TYR A 190 9.87 -20.99 -6.04
CA TYR A 190 9.53 -21.69 -7.27
C TYR A 190 10.53 -22.78 -7.62
N VAL A 191 10.00 -23.74 -8.37
CA VAL A 191 10.75 -24.83 -8.99
C VAL A 191 10.41 -24.86 -10.47
N GLU A 192 11.43 -25.06 -11.28
CA GLU A 192 11.35 -25.06 -12.73
C GLU A 192 11.81 -26.42 -13.27
N ILE A 193 10.98 -27.04 -14.09
CA ILE A 193 11.28 -28.31 -14.73
C ILE A 193 11.72 -28.01 -16.16
N GLU A 194 13.03 -28.06 -16.41
CA GLU A 194 13.62 -27.62 -17.68
C GLU A 194 13.57 -28.70 -18.78
N ASN A 195 13.72 -29.99 -18.44
CA ASN A 195 13.75 -31.09 -19.42
C ASN A 195 12.80 -32.25 -19.08
N LYS A 196 12.34 -32.95 -20.12
CA LYS A 196 11.55 -34.19 -19.99
C LYS A 196 12.34 -35.34 -19.31
N ASP A 197 13.66 -35.34 -19.43
CA ASP A 197 14.53 -36.36 -18.80
C ASP A 197 14.73 -36.08 -17.31
N ASP A 198 14.86 -34.80 -16.94
CA ASP A 198 14.84 -34.37 -15.54
C ASP A 198 13.46 -34.64 -14.93
N PHE A 199 12.38 -34.44 -15.70
CA PHE A 199 11.04 -34.82 -15.31
C PHE A 199 10.92 -36.32 -15.00
N GLN A 200 11.44 -37.21 -15.85
CA GLN A 200 11.40 -38.66 -15.61
C GLN A 200 12.25 -39.13 -14.43
N ARG A 201 13.46 -38.57 -14.26
CA ARG A 201 14.31 -38.85 -13.08
C ARG A 201 13.60 -38.43 -11.80
N ASN A 202 13.08 -37.21 -11.77
CA ASN A 202 12.42 -36.67 -10.59
C ASN A 202 11.09 -37.37 -10.34
N GLN A 203 10.37 -37.80 -11.38
CA GLN A 203 9.15 -38.63 -11.24
C GLN A 203 9.44 -39.95 -10.51
N THR A 204 10.57 -40.60 -10.80
CA THR A 204 10.96 -41.88 -10.18
C THR A 204 11.33 -41.72 -8.71
N GLU A 205 11.98 -40.60 -8.34
CA GLU A 205 12.28 -40.29 -6.94
C GLU A 205 11.03 -39.78 -6.18
N LEU A 206 10.17 -39.00 -6.84
CA LEU A 206 8.93 -38.49 -6.26
C LEU A 206 7.87 -39.58 -6.07
N THR A 207 7.79 -40.58 -6.95
CA THR A 207 6.91 -41.75 -6.75
C THR A 207 7.29 -42.56 -5.51
N LYS A 208 8.60 -42.67 -5.21
CA LYS A 208 9.07 -43.33 -3.99
C LYS A 208 8.65 -42.58 -2.72
N ILE A 209 8.59 -41.25 -2.78
CA ILE A 209 8.27 -40.39 -1.63
C ILE A 209 6.75 -40.22 -1.48
N SER A 210 6.04 -40.01 -2.59
CA SER A 210 4.60 -39.75 -2.62
C SER A 210 3.97 -40.05 -3.99
N ASN A 211 3.19 -41.14 -4.07
CA ASN A 211 2.43 -41.51 -5.28
C ASN A 211 1.45 -40.42 -5.73
N ASN A 212 0.93 -39.62 -4.80
CA ASN A 212 0.02 -38.51 -5.09
C ASN A 212 0.75 -37.31 -5.72
N ALA A 213 2.01 -37.05 -5.33
CA ALA A 213 2.81 -35.96 -5.88
C ALA A 213 3.20 -36.23 -7.34
N ALA A 214 3.67 -37.46 -7.60
CA ALA A 214 4.07 -37.87 -8.94
C ALA A 214 2.89 -37.88 -9.91
N SER A 215 1.71 -38.35 -9.49
CA SER A 215 0.51 -38.33 -10.32
C SER A 215 0.02 -36.91 -10.64
N LEU A 216 0.21 -35.94 -9.75
CA LEU A 216 -0.13 -34.55 -10.00
C LEU A 216 0.78 -33.90 -11.05
N LEU A 217 2.08 -34.17 -10.98
CA LEU A 217 3.06 -33.73 -11.97
C LEU A 217 2.84 -34.41 -13.34
N THR A 218 2.42 -35.68 -13.38
CA THR A 218 2.20 -36.40 -14.64
C THR A 218 0.88 -36.07 -15.30
N ASN A 219 -0.17 -35.81 -14.52
CA ASN A 219 -1.49 -35.50 -15.05
C ASN A 219 -1.65 -34.01 -15.36
N SER A 220 -0.77 -33.14 -14.83
CA SER A 220 -0.79 -31.71 -15.11
C SER A 220 0.38 -31.31 -16.00
N GLU A 221 0.13 -31.28 -17.31
CA GLU A 221 1.02 -30.59 -18.27
C GLU A 221 1.12 -29.07 -17.99
N ALA A 222 0.23 -28.54 -17.14
CA ALA A 222 0.17 -27.13 -16.79
C ALA A 222 0.98 -26.84 -15.52
N SER A 223 1.50 -25.61 -15.44
CA SER A 223 2.09 -25.09 -14.21
C SER A 223 1.01 -24.89 -13.13
N PHE A 224 1.35 -25.09 -11.87
CA PHE A 224 0.40 -25.01 -10.75
C PHE A 224 1.06 -24.55 -9.46
N LEU A 225 0.24 -24.22 -8.48
CA LEU A 225 0.67 -23.84 -7.14
C LEU A 225 0.48 -25.02 -6.16
N ALA A 226 1.54 -25.38 -5.44
CA ALA A 226 1.54 -26.42 -4.42
C ALA A 226 1.87 -25.82 -3.05
N GLY A 227 0.83 -25.34 -2.34
CA GLY A 227 1.05 -24.60 -1.10
C GLY A 227 1.82 -23.31 -1.39
N ASP A 228 2.99 -23.16 -0.79
CA ASP A 228 3.83 -21.96 -0.89
C ASP A 228 4.82 -22.05 -2.07
N LEU A 229 4.79 -23.17 -2.82
CA LEU A 229 5.71 -23.44 -3.93
C LEU A 229 5.03 -23.30 -5.30
N ILE A 230 5.61 -22.48 -6.16
CA ILE A 230 5.24 -22.35 -7.57
C ILE A 230 5.94 -23.45 -8.38
N VAL A 231 5.18 -24.28 -9.09
CA VAL A 231 5.72 -25.32 -9.96
C VAL A 231 5.52 -24.92 -11.41
N ILE A 232 6.62 -24.65 -12.11
CA ILE A 232 6.61 -24.30 -13.52
C ILE A 232 6.88 -25.56 -14.35
N ASN A 233 5.81 -26.08 -14.93
CA ASN A 233 5.86 -27.17 -15.89
C ASN A 233 5.63 -26.59 -17.29
N SER A 234 6.69 -26.50 -18.11
CA SER A 234 6.58 -26.18 -19.54
C SER A 234 7.87 -26.52 -20.27
N GLY A 235 7.77 -27.33 -21.33
CA GLY A 235 8.92 -27.68 -22.17
C GLY A 235 9.27 -26.63 -23.24
N ASP A 236 8.38 -25.68 -23.52
CA ASP A 236 8.64 -24.59 -24.47
C ASP A 236 9.03 -23.29 -23.75
N THR A 237 9.99 -22.56 -24.31
CA THR A 237 10.48 -21.31 -23.71
C THR A 237 9.42 -20.22 -23.69
N LYS A 238 8.58 -20.11 -24.72
CA LYS A 238 7.53 -19.09 -24.78
C LYS A 238 6.42 -19.37 -23.77
N SER A 239 5.93 -20.62 -23.73
CA SER A 239 4.92 -21.04 -22.76
C SER A 239 5.40 -20.93 -21.31
N ARG A 240 6.68 -21.22 -21.05
CA ARG A 240 7.33 -21.01 -19.74
C ARG A 240 7.29 -19.55 -19.30
N LEU A 241 7.62 -18.61 -20.20
CA LEU A 241 7.53 -17.18 -19.92
C LEU A 241 6.09 -16.71 -19.69
N LEU A 242 5.13 -17.22 -20.46
CA LEU A 242 3.71 -16.89 -20.25
C LEU A 242 3.18 -17.41 -18.91
N ASN A 243 3.56 -18.62 -18.50
CA ASN A 243 3.22 -19.16 -17.18
C ASN A 243 3.82 -18.29 -16.06
N LYS A 244 5.11 -17.93 -16.17
CA LYS A 244 5.76 -16.97 -15.25
C LYS A 244 5.02 -15.63 -15.23
N ALA A 245 4.55 -15.12 -16.35
CA ALA A 245 3.81 -13.87 -16.42
C ALA A 245 2.44 -13.94 -15.71
N ALA A 246 1.73 -15.08 -15.84
CA ALA A 246 0.48 -15.31 -15.12
C ALA A 246 0.67 -15.31 -13.60
N PHE A 247 1.69 -16.02 -13.09
CA PHE A 247 2.05 -15.98 -11.68
C PHE A 247 2.47 -14.57 -11.24
N SER A 248 3.33 -13.91 -12.02
CA SER A 248 3.82 -12.54 -11.75
C SER A 248 2.66 -11.55 -11.65
N SER A 249 1.64 -11.69 -12.49
CA SER A 249 0.44 -10.85 -12.46
C SER A 249 -0.34 -11.03 -11.15
N GLY A 250 -0.50 -12.27 -10.69
CA GLY A 250 -1.14 -12.54 -9.38
C GLY A 250 -0.35 -11.96 -8.21
N LEU A 251 0.98 -12.10 -8.21
CA LEU A 251 1.87 -11.54 -7.19
C LEU A 251 1.87 -10.00 -7.21
N ALA A 252 1.88 -9.40 -8.40
CA ALA A 252 1.80 -7.96 -8.58
C ALA A 252 0.48 -7.38 -8.03
N ARG A 253 -0.64 -8.11 -8.18
CA ARG A 253 -1.90 -7.72 -7.54
C ARG A 253 -1.81 -7.72 -6.03
N SER A 254 -1.19 -8.74 -5.42
CA SER A 254 -1.02 -8.80 -3.97
C SER A 254 -0.23 -7.61 -3.43
N THR A 255 0.94 -7.33 -4.03
CA THR A 255 1.79 -6.21 -3.59
C THR A 255 1.13 -4.85 -3.83
N LYS A 256 0.45 -4.67 -4.96
CA LYS A 256 -0.29 -3.43 -5.24
C LYS A 256 -1.43 -3.22 -4.25
N LEU A 257 -2.16 -4.28 -3.91
CA LEU A 257 -3.21 -4.24 -2.90
C LEU A 257 -2.63 -3.91 -1.52
N ALA A 258 -1.48 -4.48 -1.16
CA ALA A 258 -0.79 -4.16 0.09
C ALA A 258 -0.42 -2.67 0.20
N VAL A 259 0.00 -2.03 -0.89
CA VAL A 259 0.24 -0.58 -0.92
C VAL A 259 -1.03 0.21 -0.59
N LEU A 260 -2.17 -0.18 -1.17
CA LEU A 260 -3.46 0.48 -0.91
C LEU A 260 -3.95 0.24 0.51
N GLU A 261 -3.80 -0.99 1.03
CA GLU A 261 -4.09 -1.35 2.41
C GLU A 261 -3.24 -0.51 3.38
N GLY A 262 -1.95 -0.35 3.13
CA GLY A 262 -1.06 0.49 3.94
C GLY A 262 -1.43 1.98 3.90
N SER A 263 -1.84 2.50 2.74
CA SER A 263 -2.37 3.86 2.61
C SER A 263 -3.68 4.04 3.38
N MET A 264 -4.55 3.03 3.38
CA MET A 264 -5.81 3.05 4.11
C MET A 264 -5.57 2.97 5.62
N GLU A 265 -4.69 2.09 6.07
CA GLU A 265 -4.34 1.95 7.50
C GLU A 265 -3.71 3.24 8.04
N SER A 266 -2.87 3.89 7.25
CA SER A 266 -2.32 5.21 7.57
C SER A 266 -3.42 6.28 7.70
N HIS A 267 -4.46 6.23 6.86
CA HIS A 267 -5.60 7.14 6.96
C HIS A 267 -6.42 6.89 8.23
N ILE A 268 -6.74 5.62 8.52
CA ILE A 268 -7.46 5.20 9.73
C ILE A 268 -6.70 5.62 10.98
N PHE A 269 -5.39 5.39 11.04
CA PHE A 269 -4.56 5.77 12.18
C PHE A 269 -4.63 7.29 12.47
N ASN A 270 -4.50 8.12 11.43
CA ASN A 270 -4.58 9.57 11.56
C ASN A 270 -5.99 10.04 11.99
N THR A 271 -7.03 9.37 11.49
CA THR A 271 -8.42 9.68 11.82
C THR A 271 -8.74 9.27 13.26
N ARG A 272 -8.25 8.11 13.72
CA ARG A 272 -8.40 7.60 15.09
C ARG A 272 -7.88 8.58 16.15
N ILE A 273 -6.72 9.20 15.91
CA ILE A 273 -6.17 10.23 16.80
C ILE A 273 -7.14 11.42 16.95
N THR A 274 -7.84 11.76 15.86
CA THR A 274 -8.82 12.83 15.85
C THR A 274 -10.08 12.41 16.59
N THR A 275 -10.62 11.23 16.30
CA THR A 275 -11.88 10.75 16.88
C THR A 275 -11.76 10.39 18.36
N GLU A 276 -10.59 9.94 18.82
CA GLU A 276 -10.29 9.77 20.25
C GLU A 276 -10.31 11.10 21.02
N LYS A 277 -9.87 12.20 20.38
CA LYS A 277 -9.98 13.52 21.03
C LYS A 277 -11.44 13.99 21.10
N ILE A 278 -12.25 13.66 20.09
CA ILE A 278 -13.70 13.94 20.10
C ILE A 278 -14.38 13.16 21.22
N SER A 279 -14.07 11.87 21.39
CA SER A 279 -14.70 11.02 22.41
C SER A 279 -14.43 11.50 23.84
N ARG A 280 -13.28 12.12 24.08
CA ARG A 280 -12.93 12.75 25.36
C ARG A 280 -13.62 14.11 25.60
N GLY A 281 -14.47 14.56 24.69
CA GLY A 281 -15.16 15.86 24.78
C GLY A 281 -14.25 17.06 24.60
N VAL A 282 -13.02 16.87 24.10
CA VAL A 282 -12.10 17.98 23.85
C VAL A 282 -12.68 18.82 22.73
N LYS A 283 -12.81 20.14 22.95
CA LYS A 283 -13.19 21.10 21.90
C LYS A 283 -12.12 21.07 20.82
N LEU A 284 -12.35 20.28 19.79
CA LEU A 284 -11.48 20.26 18.63
C LEU A 284 -11.75 21.48 17.77
N ASN A 285 -10.68 22.20 17.44
CA ASN A 285 -10.70 23.27 16.45
C ASN A 285 -10.58 22.66 15.03
N LEU A 286 -11.39 21.64 14.74
CA LEU A 286 -11.46 21.02 13.42
C LEU A 286 -12.17 21.97 12.46
N LYS A 287 -11.53 22.24 11.33
CA LYS A 287 -12.15 23.00 10.24
C LYS A 287 -12.88 22.04 9.32
N GLU A 288 -13.96 22.51 8.71
CA GLU A 288 -14.64 21.77 7.64
C GLU A 288 -13.67 21.38 6.52
N SER A 289 -12.70 22.24 6.20
CA SER A 289 -11.64 21.95 5.23
C SER A 289 -10.84 20.68 5.56
N ASP A 290 -10.66 20.37 6.85
CA ASP A 290 -9.90 19.18 7.27
C ASP A 290 -10.73 17.92 7.07
N ALA A 291 -12.04 17.98 7.38
CA ALA A 291 -12.99 16.90 7.11
C ALA A 291 -13.15 16.66 5.60
N LEU A 292 -13.27 17.72 4.81
CA LEU A 292 -13.32 17.66 3.34
C LEU A 292 -12.02 17.10 2.74
N ARG A 293 -10.86 17.42 3.32
CA ARG A 293 -9.59 16.80 2.90
C ARG A 293 -9.57 15.31 3.25
N SER A 294 -10.10 14.92 4.41
CA SER A 294 -10.16 13.51 4.82
C SER A 294 -11.05 12.70 3.87
N ILE A 295 -12.27 13.19 3.57
CA ILE A 295 -13.18 12.51 2.64
C ILE A 295 -12.62 12.48 1.22
N GLY A 296 -11.94 13.56 0.78
CA GLY A 296 -11.26 13.59 -0.51
C GLY A 296 -10.15 12.54 -0.63
N ARG A 297 -9.38 12.28 0.45
CA ARG A 297 -8.39 11.20 0.48
C ARG A 297 -9.05 9.82 0.37
N LEU A 298 -10.16 9.58 1.07
CA LEU A 298 -10.91 8.33 0.96
C LEU A 298 -11.46 8.13 -0.46
N PHE A 299 -11.97 9.18 -1.09
CA PHE A 299 -12.39 9.14 -2.50
C PHE A 299 -11.22 8.85 -3.44
N LEU A 300 -10.02 9.36 -3.16
CA LEU A 300 -8.84 9.04 -3.96
C LEU A 300 -8.45 7.56 -3.80
N ILE A 301 -8.51 6.99 -2.59
CA ILE A 301 -8.23 5.55 -2.38
C ILE A 301 -9.29 4.68 -3.06
N ARG A 302 -10.57 5.03 -2.92
CA ARG A 302 -11.68 4.35 -3.62
C ARG A 302 -11.55 4.47 -5.14
N GLY A 303 -11.22 5.66 -5.63
CA GLY A 303 -10.99 5.92 -7.05
C GLY A 303 -9.83 5.10 -7.58
N LYS A 304 -8.73 5.00 -6.84
CA LYS A 304 -7.61 4.10 -7.14
C LYS A 304 -8.10 2.65 -7.22
N LEU A 305 -8.75 2.13 -6.18
CA LEU A 305 -9.25 0.75 -6.15
C LEU A 305 -10.16 0.43 -7.35
N ASN A 306 -11.06 1.34 -7.71
CA ASN A 306 -12.00 1.14 -8.82
C ASN A 306 -11.41 1.40 -10.21
N LEU A 307 -10.44 2.34 -10.32
CA LEU A 307 -9.71 2.60 -11.56
C LEU A 307 -8.76 1.45 -11.88
N TYR A 308 -8.24 0.76 -10.85
CA TYR A 308 -7.56 -0.51 -11.01
C TYR A 308 -8.58 -1.65 -11.19
N SER A 309 -9.40 -1.59 -12.25
CA SER A 309 -10.20 -2.75 -12.72
C SER A 309 -9.31 -3.98 -12.91
N GLU A 310 -8.04 -3.73 -13.24
CA GLU A 310 -6.93 -4.68 -13.28
C GLU A 310 -6.56 -5.33 -11.93
N LEU A 311 -7.16 -4.97 -10.80
CA LEU A 311 -7.08 -5.73 -9.55
C LEU A 311 -8.26 -6.71 -9.39
N ILE A 312 -9.37 -6.46 -10.10
CA ILE A 312 -10.67 -7.09 -9.90
C ILE A 312 -10.99 -8.07 -11.06
N GLU A 313 -10.74 -7.68 -12.31
CA GLU A 313 -11.07 -8.44 -13.51
C GLU A 313 -9.93 -9.34 -13.95
N THR A 314 -10.20 -10.46 -14.62
CA THR A 314 -9.14 -11.25 -15.26
C THR A 314 -8.68 -10.54 -16.54
N PRO A 315 -7.37 -10.33 -16.77
CA PRO A 315 -6.86 -9.74 -18.01
C PRO A 315 -7.33 -10.49 -19.27
N ASP A 316 -7.66 -9.74 -20.33
CA ASP A 316 -8.21 -10.26 -21.60
C ASP A 316 -7.36 -11.37 -22.22
N LEU A 317 -6.03 -11.27 -22.11
CA LEU A 317 -5.12 -12.31 -22.60
C LEU A 317 -5.42 -13.67 -21.95
N TYR A 318 -5.69 -13.69 -20.64
CA TYR A 318 -5.94 -14.95 -19.94
C TYR A 318 -7.31 -15.54 -20.29
N TRP A 319 -8.29 -14.73 -20.71
CA TRP A 319 -9.56 -15.27 -21.23
C TRP A 319 -9.39 -16.11 -22.50
N SER A 320 -8.37 -15.79 -23.31
CA SER A 320 -8.08 -16.56 -24.53
C SER A 320 -7.36 -17.88 -24.27
N GLU A 321 -6.69 -18.02 -23.12
CA GLU A 321 -5.85 -19.16 -22.77
C GLU A 321 -6.26 -19.76 -21.42
N PRO A 322 -7.10 -20.83 -21.41
CA PRO A 322 -7.65 -21.40 -20.18
C PRO A 322 -6.60 -21.86 -19.16
N GLN A 323 -5.39 -22.22 -19.63
CA GLN A 323 -4.29 -22.62 -18.75
C GLN A 323 -3.76 -21.43 -17.93
N LEU A 324 -3.57 -20.27 -18.58
CA LEU A 324 -3.07 -19.07 -17.91
C LEU A 324 -4.12 -18.50 -16.95
N GLU A 325 -5.40 -18.54 -17.33
CA GLU A 325 -6.51 -18.17 -16.45
C GLU A 325 -6.54 -19.02 -15.18
N LYS A 326 -6.33 -20.34 -15.32
CA LYS A 326 -6.30 -21.26 -14.18
C LYS A 326 -5.16 -20.91 -13.20
N ILE A 327 -3.95 -20.71 -13.72
CA ILE A 327 -2.77 -20.30 -12.92
C ILE A 327 -3.10 -19.02 -12.16
N PHE A 328 -3.59 -18.02 -12.88
CA PHE A 328 -3.88 -16.71 -12.34
C PHE A 328 -4.95 -16.73 -11.23
N LYS A 329 -6.05 -17.47 -11.45
CA LYS A 329 -7.11 -17.65 -10.45
C LYS A 329 -6.61 -18.44 -9.24
N GLN A 330 -5.76 -19.45 -9.43
CA GLN A 330 -5.14 -20.19 -8.33
C GLN A 330 -4.26 -19.30 -7.48
N THR A 331 -3.36 -18.52 -8.09
CA THR A 331 -2.51 -17.55 -7.39
C THR A 331 -3.33 -16.50 -6.65
N SER A 332 -4.35 -15.94 -7.31
CA SER A 332 -5.22 -14.92 -6.71
C SER A 332 -6.03 -15.45 -5.52
N LYS A 333 -6.46 -16.71 -5.59
CA LYS A 333 -7.16 -17.39 -4.49
C LYS A 333 -6.22 -17.66 -3.33
N TYR A 334 -5.00 -18.13 -3.62
CA TYR A 334 -4.00 -18.43 -2.60
C TYR A 334 -3.55 -17.17 -1.83
N LEU A 335 -3.39 -16.04 -2.52
CA LEU A 335 -3.02 -14.76 -1.91
C LEU A 335 -4.21 -14.00 -1.27
N ASP A 336 -5.38 -14.64 -1.16
CA ASP A 336 -6.62 -14.09 -0.61
C ASP A 336 -7.05 -12.74 -1.21
N ILE A 337 -6.77 -12.50 -2.50
CA ILE A 337 -6.98 -11.18 -3.12
C ILE A 337 -8.44 -10.72 -2.99
N GLY A 338 -9.40 -11.61 -3.28
CA GLY A 338 -10.83 -11.30 -3.18
C GLY A 338 -11.28 -10.90 -1.77
N PRO A 339 -11.09 -11.75 -0.74
CA PRO A 339 -11.39 -11.40 0.65
C PRO A 339 -10.71 -10.11 1.13
N ARG A 340 -9.44 -9.89 0.76
CA ARG A 340 -8.69 -8.68 1.12
C ARG A 340 -9.31 -7.41 0.54
N ILE A 341 -9.72 -7.45 -0.74
CA ILE A 341 -10.44 -6.35 -1.38
C ILE A 341 -11.77 -6.07 -0.66
N ALA A 342 -12.51 -7.11 -0.28
CA ALA A 342 -13.78 -6.95 0.43
C ALA A 342 -13.60 -6.27 1.81
N ILE A 343 -12.57 -6.66 2.56
CA ILE A 343 -12.23 -6.04 3.85
C ILE A 343 -11.82 -4.57 3.64
N LEU A 344 -10.99 -4.29 2.62
CA LEU A 344 -10.56 -2.93 2.31
C LEU A 344 -11.75 -2.03 1.95
N ASN A 345 -12.70 -2.51 1.13
CA ASN A 345 -13.93 -1.79 0.81
C ASN A 345 -14.78 -1.53 2.06
N THR A 346 -14.94 -2.53 2.93
CA THR A 346 -15.66 -2.37 4.19
C THR A 346 -15.01 -1.31 5.09
N LYS A 347 -13.67 -1.30 5.19
CA LYS A 347 -12.92 -0.26 5.92
C LYS A 347 -13.14 1.14 5.32
N LEU A 348 -13.16 1.24 3.99
CA LEU A 348 -13.41 2.49 3.26
C LEU A 348 -14.81 3.03 3.53
N ASP A 349 -15.82 2.16 3.52
CA ASP A 349 -17.21 2.53 3.81
C ASP A 349 -17.35 3.06 5.23
N TYR A 350 -16.87 2.31 6.22
CA TYR A 350 -16.90 2.73 7.63
C TYR A 350 -16.21 4.10 7.84
N SER A 351 -15.02 4.29 7.25
CA SER A 351 -14.27 5.55 7.39
C SER A 351 -14.97 6.72 6.69
N THR A 352 -15.66 6.45 5.58
CA THR A 352 -16.44 7.46 4.86
C THR A 352 -17.65 7.89 5.69
N ASP A 353 -18.34 6.95 6.31
CA ASP A 353 -19.50 7.22 7.16
C ASP A 353 -19.10 7.97 8.44
N GLU A 354 -17.97 7.61 9.06
CA GLU A 354 -17.38 8.37 10.16
C GLU A 354 -17.07 9.82 9.75
N CYS A 355 -16.46 10.04 8.58
CA CYS A 355 -16.21 11.38 8.06
C CYS A 355 -17.50 12.16 7.80
N ARG A 356 -18.54 11.51 7.27
CA ARG A 356 -19.86 12.15 7.04
C ARG A 356 -20.51 12.57 8.35
N ALA A 357 -20.44 11.75 9.39
CA ALA A 357 -20.94 12.10 10.72
C ALA A 357 -20.23 13.34 11.29
N ILE A 358 -18.90 13.43 11.16
CA ILE A 358 -18.13 14.59 11.59
C ILE A 358 -18.55 15.85 10.83
N ILE A 359 -18.74 15.76 9.51
CA ILE A 359 -19.21 16.89 8.69
C ILE A 359 -20.60 17.33 9.13
N GLY A 360 -21.50 16.39 9.44
CA GLY A 360 -22.83 16.69 9.99
C GLY A 360 -22.78 17.57 11.23
N VAL A 361 -21.95 17.19 12.22
CA VAL A 361 -21.76 17.96 13.46
C VAL A 361 -21.16 19.35 13.20
N LEU A 362 -20.25 19.47 12.22
CA LEU A 362 -19.67 20.77 11.84
C LEU A 362 -20.71 21.69 11.17
N ASN A 363 -21.61 21.13 10.36
CA ASN A 363 -22.67 21.89 9.70
C ASN A 363 -23.74 22.36 10.70
N GLU A 364 -24.09 21.54 11.70
CA GLU A 364 -25.01 21.94 12.77
C GLU A 364 -24.49 23.15 13.54
N ARG A 365 -23.19 23.17 13.88
CA ARG A 365 -22.55 24.33 14.52
C ARG A 365 -22.64 25.61 13.69
N LYS A 366 -22.50 25.51 12.36
CA LYS A 366 -22.64 26.66 11.46
C LYS A 366 -24.09 27.15 11.40
N SER A 367 -25.05 26.24 11.36
CA SER A 367 -26.47 26.57 11.41
C SER A 367 -26.81 27.33 12.70
N ALA A 368 -26.32 26.84 13.84
CA ALA A 368 -26.50 27.51 15.12
C ALA A 368 -25.86 28.91 15.14
N PHE A 369 -24.68 29.09 14.54
CA PHE A 369 -24.05 30.41 14.42
C PHE A 369 -24.90 31.39 13.60
N LEU A 370 -25.50 30.92 12.50
CA LEU A 370 -26.42 31.72 11.70
C LEU A 370 -27.68 32.09 12.50
N GLU A 371 -28.22 31.15 13.28
CA GLU A 371 -29.34 31.40 14.18
C GLU A 371 -29.00 32.49 15.22
N TRP A 372 -27.82 32.43 15.84
CA TRP A 372 -27.35 33.47 16.76
C TRP A 372 -27.25 34.85 16.11
N ILE A 373 -26.82 34.92 14.84
CA ILE A 373 -26.83 36.18 14.08
C ILE A 373 -28.25 36.73 13.95
N ILE A 374 -29.22 35.88 13.60
CA ILE A 374 -30.63 36.28 13.45
C ILE A 374 -31.19 36.79 14.80
N ILE A 375 -30.97 36.07 15.90
CA ILE A 375 -31.42 36.47 17.24
C ILE A 375 -30.84 37.85 17.62
N TYR A 376 -29.56 38.09 17.32
CA TYR A 376 -28.92 39.37 17.59
C TYR A 376 -29.52 40.51 16.77
N LEU A 377 -29.79 40.29 15.48
CA LEU A 377 -30.42 41.27 14.60
C LEU A 377 -31.81 41.68 15.10
N ILE A 378 -32.64 40.71 15.50
CA ILE A 378 -33.98 40.97 16.05
C ILE A 378 -33.88 41.74 17.38
N THR A 379 -32.93 41.38 18.24
CA THR A 379 -32.73 42.04 19.53
C THR A 379 -32.34 43.52 19.36
N LEU A 380 -31.47 43.83 18.38
CA LEU A 380 -31.11 45.20 18.06
C LEU A 380 -32.29 46.02 17.55
N GLU A 381 -33.14 45.44 16.71
CA GLU A 381 -34.34 46.11 16.20
C GLU A 381 -35.29 46.51 17.34
N ILE A 382 -35.58 45.55 18.24
CA ILE A 382 -36.42 45.81 19.42
C ILE A 382 -35.81 46.90 20.31
N PHE A 383 -34.48 46.93 20.44
CA PHE A 383 -33.81 47.97 21.22
C PHE A 383 -33.99 49.36 20.59
N PHE A 384 -33.91 49.49 19.26
CA PHE A 384 -34.17 50.76 18.58
C PHE A 384 -35.63 51.20 18.72
N GLU A 385 -36.58 50.28 18.58
CA GLU A 385 -37.99 50.59 18.80
C GLU A 385 -38.27 51.04 20.25
N LEU A 386 -37.69 50.35 21.24
CA LEU A 386 -37.80 50.73 22.65
C LEU A 386 -37.17 52.09 22.93
N TYR A 387 -36.02 52.38 22.34
CA TYR A 387 -35.35 53.67 22.45
C TYR A 387 -36.23 54.80 21.89
N HIS A 388 -36.77 54.63 20.68
CA HIS A 388 -37.69 55.58 20.07
C HIS A 388 -38.98 55.76 20.87
N PHE A 389 -39.53 54.67 21.41
CA PHE A 389 -40.71 54.74 22.29
C PHE A 389 -40.42 55.53 23.56
N TYR A 390 -39.27 55.29 24.21
CA TYR A 390 -38.88 56.01 25.42
C TYR A 390 -38.65 57.50 25.16
N GLU A 391 -37.98 57.84 24.06
CA GLU A 391 -37.80 59.23 23.61
C GLU A 391 -39.16 59.93 23.44
N ARG A 392 -40.09 59.29 22.72
CA ARG A 392 -41.44 59.82 22.51
C ARG A 392 -42.22 59.97 23.82
N TYR A 393 -42.16 58.99 24.71
CA TYR A 393 -42.82 59.05 26.02
C TYR A 393 -42.27 60.18 26.89
N TRP A 394 -40.96 60.37 26.90
CA TRP A 394 -40.31 61.42 27.69
C TRP A 394 -40.65 62.82 27.16
N LEU A 395 -40.70 62.99 25.84
CA LEU A 395 -41.13 64.25 25.21
C LEU A 395 -42.56 64.62 25.60
N VAL A 396 -43.51 63.69 25.50
CA VAL A 396 -44.92 63.92 25.90
C VAL A 396 -45.02 64.28 27.38
N LYS A 397 -44.28 63.59 28.26
CA LYS A 397 -44.26 63.91 29.70
C LYS A 397 -43.75 65.32 29.97
N LYS A 398 -42.78 65.80 29.18
CA LYS A 398 -42.24 67.16 29.29
C LYS A 398 -43.23 68.23 28.84
N GLU A 399 -44.09 67.93 27.87
CA GLU A 399 -45.18 68.81 27.44
C GLU A 399 -46.27 68.92 28.51
N ILE A 400 -46.74 67.79 29.06
CA ILE A 400 -47.76 67.79 30.13
C ILE A 400 -47.28 68.58 31.36
N LYS A 401 -45.98 68.49 31.70
CA LYS A 401 -45.39 69.24 32.83
C LYS A 401 -45.23 70.74 32.56
N LYS A 402 -45.43 71.21 31.32
CA LYS A 402 -45.46 72.64 30.99
C LYS A 402 -46.87 73.23 31.04
N GLU A 403 -47.91 72.41 30.92
CA GLU A 403 -49.32 72.84 30.97
C GLU A 403 -49.91 72.87 32.38
N ILE A 404 -49.26 72.20 33.35
CA ILE A 404 -49.52 72.29 34.80
C ILE A 404 -48.55 73.29 35.41
#